data_AF-A0A6H9HUA4-F1
#
_entry.id   AF-A0A6H9HUA4-F1
#
_cell.length_a   1.000
_cell.length_b   1.000
_cell.length_c   1.000
_cell.angle_alpha   90.00
_cell.angle_beta   90.00
_cell.angle_gamma   90.00
#
_symmetry.space_group_name_H-M   'P 1'
#
loop_
_entity.id
_entity.type
_entity.pdbx_description
1 polymer ?
#
loop_
_entity_poly.entity_id
_entity_poly.type
_entity_poly.pdbx_seq_one_letter_code
_entity_poly.pdbx_strand_id
1 'polypeptide(L)' 'MKAALTVRVSSEVKALIENLAKAEGRSTGQYVERLLTKHSREAALP' A
#
# COMPACT_ATOMS: atom_id res chain seq x y z
N MET A 1 6.53 4.54 -17.48
CA MET A 1 5.08 4.82 -17.44
C MET A 1 4.62 4.78 -15.98
N LYS A 2 3.87 5.79 -15.49
CA LYS A 2 3.19 5.68 -14.19
C LYS A 2 1.82 5.04 -14.43
N ALA A 3 1.63 3.82 -13.94
CA ALA A 3 0.32 3.19 -13.91
C ALA A 3 -0.49 3.73 -12.72
N ALA A 4 -1.79 3.96 -12.91
CA ALA A 4 -2.70 4.31 -11.82
C ALA A 4 -3.47 3.06 -11.39
N LEU A 5 -3.51 2.80 -10.07
CA LEU A 5 -4.27 1.70 -9.48
C LEU A 5 -5.43 2.27 -8.67
N THR A 6 -6.64 1.77 -8.89
CA THR A 6 -7.81 2.07 -8.06
C THR A 6 -8.31 0.78 -7.43
N VAL A 7 -8.38 0.75 -6.09
CA VAL A 7 -8.84 -0.41 -5.33
C VAL A 7 -10.00 0.03 -4.44
N ARG A 8 -11.08 -0.76 -4.45
CA ARG A 8 -12.20 -0.58 -3.51
C ARG A 8 -11.94 -1.44 -2.28
N VAL A 9 -11.97 -0.80 -1.12
CA VAL A 9 -11.82 -1.43 0.19
C VAL A 9 -12.91 -0.92 1.13
N SER A 10 -13.14 -1.61 2.24
CA SER A 10 -14.01 -1.09 3.30
C SER A 10 -13.44 0.20 3.89
N SER A 11 -14.30 1.00 4.51
CA SER A 11 -13.93 2.24 5.20
C SER A 11 -12.93 1.99 6.33
N GLU A 12 -13.09 0.89 7.06
CA GLU A 12 -12.20 0.48 8.16
C GLU A 12 -10.78 0.20 7.66
N VAL A 13 -10.65 -0.56 6.57
CA VAL A 13 -9.35 -0.87 5.96
C VAL A 13 -8.71 0.40 5.42
N LYS A 14 -9.48 1.29 4.79
CA LYS A 14 -8.98 2.59 4.32
C LYS A 14 -8.38 3.40 5.47
N ALA A 15 -9.12 3.56 6.58
CA ALA A 15 -8.67 4.33 7.74
C ALA A 15 -7.41 3.72 8.36
N LEU A 16 -7.33 2.39 8.46
CA LEU A 16 -6.15 1.70 8.94
C LEU A 16 -4.91 2.01 8.09
N ILE A 17 -5.04 1.93 6.76
CA ILE A 17 -3.92 2.21 5.83
C ILE A 17 -3.47 3.67 5.96
N GLU A 18 -4.40 4.62 6.03
CA GLU A 18 -4.08 6.05 6.17
C GLU A 18 -3.34 6.34 7.48
N ASN A 19 -3.74 5.71 8.58
CA ASN A 19 -3.07 5.85 9.87
C ASN A 19 -1.66 5.26 9.87
N LEU A 20 -1.48 4.06 9.30
CA LEU A 20 -0.16 3.42 9.19
C LEU A 20 0.78 4.21 8.27
N ALA A 21 0.28 4.70 7.14
CA ALA A 21 1.04 5.55 6.24
C ALA A 21 1.52 6.83 6.96
N LYS A 22 0.63 7.47 7.73
CA LYS A 22 0.95 8.66 8.52
C LYS A 22 2.00 8.35 9.61
N ALA A 23 1.89 7.22 10.31
CA ALA A 23 2.85 6.81 11.33
C ALA A 23 4.27 6.59 10.74
N GLU A 24 4.35 6.20 9.47
CA GLU A 24 5.62 6.08 8.73
C GLU A 24 6.08 7.38 8.05
N GLY A 25 5.33 8.49 8.19
CA GLY A 25 5.64 9.76 7.51
C GLY A 25 5.52 9.68 5.98
N ARG A 26 4.65 8.81 5.47
CA ARG A 26 4.47 8.53 4.02
C ARG A 26 3.08 8.94 3.56
N SER A 27 2.93 9.17 2.25
CA SER A 27 1.61 9.22 1.64
C SER A 27 1.00 7.82 1.55
N THR A 28 -0.34 7.74 1.54
CA THR A 28 -1.07 6.47 1.36
C THR A 28 -0.60 5.71 0.13
N GLY A 29 -0.37 6.41 -0.99
CA GLY A 29 0.12 5.79 -2.23
C GLY A 29 1.52 5.19 -2.09
N GLN A 30 2.45 5.92 -1.48
CA GLN A 30 3.82 5.42 -1.22
C GLN A 30 3.81 4.22 -0.27
N TYR A 31 2.93 4.23 0.73
CA TYR A 31 2.78 3.13 1.66
C TYR A 31 2.27 1.87 0.96
N VAL A 32 1.21 2.00 0.14
CA VAL A 32 0.66 0.88 -0.63
C VAL A 32 1.68 0.35 -1.65
N GLU A 33 2.41 1.22 -2.34
CA GLU A 33 3.49 0.82 -3.27
C GLU A 33 4.59 0.02 -2.56
N ARG A 34 4.97 0.42 -1.34
CA ARG A 34 5.92 -0.33 -0.49
C ARG A 34 5.39 -1.72 -0.16
N LEU A 35 4.11 -1.84 0.21
CA LEU A 35 3.49 -3.12 0.53
C LEU A 35 3.44 -4.04 -0.69
N LEU A 36 3.03 -3.53 -1.85
CA LEU A 36 3.00 -4.29 -3.10
C LEU A 36 4.41 -4.75 -3.50
N THR A 37 5.41 -3.89 -3.39
CA THR A 37 6.80 -4.24 -3.67
C THR A 37 7.31 -5.34 -2.74
N LYS A 38 6.99 -5.24 -1.44
CA LYS A 38 7.35 -6.28 -0.46
C LYS A 38 6.68 -7.60 -0.80
N HIS A 39 5.36 -7.60 -1.04
CA HIS A 39 4.60 -8.79 -1.40
C HIS A 39 5.14 -9.45 -2.68
N SER A 40 5.41 -8.67 -3.74
CA SER A 40 5.98 -9.21 -4.99
C SER A 40 7.36 -9.84 -4.78
N ARG A 41 8.19 -9.28 -3.89
CA ARG A 41 9.49 -9.88 -3.54
C ARG A 41 9.33 -11.17 -2.77
N GLU A 42 8.42 -11.21 -1.81
CA GLU A 42 8.14 -12.40 -0.99
C GLU A 42 7.50 -13.52 -1.82
N ALA A 43 6.54 -13.19 -2.69
CA ALA A 43 5.91 -14.14 -3.60
C ALA A 43 6.85 -14.66 -4.69
N ALA A 44 7.96 -13.95 -4.95
CA ALA A 44 9.01 -14.36 -5.87
C ALA A 44 10.12 -15.18 -5.18
N LEU A 45 10.09 -15.33 -3.84
CA LEU A 45 10.97 -16.28 -3.15
C LEU A 45 10.44 -17.71 -3.41
N PRO A 46 11.31 -18.66 -3.79
CA PRO A 46 10.93 -20.05 -4.08
C PRO A 46 10.42 -20.81 -2.85
#